data_AF-A0A5C8MPY2-F1
#
_entry.id   AF-A0A5C8MPY2-F1
#
_cell.length_a   1.000
_cell.length_b   1.000
_cell.length_c   1.000
_cell.angle_alpha   90.00
_cell.angle_beta   90.00
_cell.angle_gamma   90.00
#
_symmetry.space_group_name_H-M   'P 1'
#
loop_
_entity.id
_entity.type
_entity.pdbx_description
1 polymer ?
#
loop_
_entity_poly.entity_id
_entity_poly.type
_entity_poly.pdbx_seq_one_letter_code
_entity_poly.pdbx_strand_id
1 'polypeptide(L)'
;GGNSFGLTKRGEKFLQEINVYLSEKENKQATNVSQKASPVKYNKSKVDECLKEIRLSSRDSSNPNRFEKAVEEGFKLLGFKTELLGGAGKTDILIQAPTVSKYAYTVAVDAKSTYSGGITEGHINFDTITDHRNLHNANFSLIVGPEFHGERLIERAVKHQVVLLDVDSFEKLIRFHMEVPLKADSYKKIFMKAGIADLTLIEEDRESLLRDGKLLRAIIECLSEESNDPVTEGIIQPREIYQILKNKKEFSSPPSLEEINAMLEFLSSPLIGCVGQTKEGYYAIGSLADAAQKFSFYFHACSKE
;
A
#
# COMPACT_ATOMS: atom_id res chain seq x y z
N GLY A 1 -41.36 13.67 -58.41
CA GLY A 1 -40.54 14.82 -58.01
C GLY A 1 -40.12 14.62 -56.57
N GLY A 2 -38.85 14.38 -56.31
CA GLY A 2 -38.33 14.18 -54.96
C GLY A 2 -37.94 15.52 -54.35
N ASN A 3 -38.51 15.85 -53.19
CA ASN A 3 -38.11 17.04 -52.42
C ASN A 3 -36.72 16.79 -51.83
N SER A 4 -35.71 17.50 -52.31
CA SER A 4 -34.39 17.55 -51.70
C SER A 4 -34.45 18.45 -50.46
N PHE A 5 -34.31 17.85 -49.29
CA PHE A 5 -34.11 18.59 -48.05
C PHE A 5 -32.63 18.96 -47.94
N GLY A 6 -32.34 20.26 -47.84
CA GLY A 6 -31.01 20.80 -47.60
C GLY A 6 -30.95 21.49 -46.24
N LEU A 7 -29.78 21.42 -45.59
CA LEU A 7 -29.53 22.19 -44.37
C LEU A 7 -29.62 23.68 -44.68
N THR A 8 -30.36 24.42 -43.86
CA THR A 8 -30.37 25.87 -43.96
C THR A 8 -29.04 26.43 -43.44
N LYS A 9 -28.67 27.66 -43.82
CA LYS A 9 -27.46 28.33 -43.30
C LYS A 9 -27.39 28.38 -41.77
N ARG A 10 -28.54 28.37 -41.08
CA ARG A 10 -28.61 28.26 -39.61
C ARG A 10 -28.31 26.84 -39.14
N GLY A 11 -28.81 25.83 -39.85
CA GLY A 11 -28.47 24.43 -39.60
C GLY A 11 -26.98 24.15 -39.80
N GLU A 12 -26.35 24.74 -40.82
CA GLU A 12 -24.89 24.65 -41.03
C GLU A 12 -24.10 25.28 -39.88
N LYS A 13 -24.49 26.46 -39.40
CA LYS A 13 -23.87 27.11 -38.23
C LYS A 13 -24.03 26.29 -36.95
N PHE A 14 -25.23 25.75 -36.71
CA PHE A 14 -25.48 24.92 -35.54
C PHE A 14 -24.68 23.61 -35.60
N LEU A 15 -24.52 23.01 -36.79
CA LEU A 15 -23.68 21.84 -36.98
C LEU A 15 -22.20 22.15 -36.72
N GLN A 16 -21.72 23.34 -37.09
CA GLN A 16 -20.36 23.79 -36.75
C GLN A 16 -20.17 23.97 -35.25
N GLU A 17 -21.14 24.58 -34.55
CA GLU A 17 -21.08 24.72 -33.08
C GLU A 17 -21.12 23.36 -32.37
N ILE A 18 -21.92 22.41 -32.86
CA ILE A 18 -21.92 21.03 -32.35
C ILE A 18 -20.59 20.34 -32.60
N ASN A 19 -19.99 20.46 -33.78
CA ASN A 19 -18.70 19.84 -34.09
C ASN A 19 -17.56 20.45 -33.25
N VAL A 20 -17.60 21.76 -32.97
CA VAL A 20 -16.68 22.41 -32.02
C VAL A 20 -16.92 21.86 -30.61
N TYR A 21 -18.16 21.73 -30.16
CA TYR A 21 -18.47 21.14 -28.85
C TYR A 21 -18.05 19.67 -28.73
N LEU A 22 -18.25 18.87 -29.78
CA LEU A 22 -17.86 17.46 -29.83
C LEU A 22 -16.35 17.30 -29.90
N SER A 23 -15.64 18.12 -30.70
CA SER A 23 -14.17 18.12 -30.75
C SER A 23 -13.55 18.66 -29.46
N GLU A 24 -14.20 19.58 -28.75
CA GLU A 24 -13.80 19.98 -27.39
C GLU A 24 -14.07 18.88 -26.37
N LYS A 25 -15.14 18.08 -26.54
CA LYS A 25 -15.41 16.89 -25.72
C LYS A 25 -14.42 15.76 -26.00
N GLU A 26 -14.05 15.54 -27.26
CA GLU A 26 -13.04 14.57 -27.68
C GLU A 26 -11.63 15.03 -27.28
N ASN A 27 -11.30 16.32 -27.33
CA ASN A 27 -10.04 16.85 -26.78
C ASN A 27 -10.03 16.82 -25.25
N LYS A 28 -11.15 17.07 -24.57
CA LYS A 28 -11.29 16.87 -23.11
C LYS A 28 -11.28 15.38 -22.74
N GLN A 29 -11.76 14.47 -23.58
CA GLN A 29 -11.61 13.03 -23.37
C GLN A 29 -10.19 12.56 -23.69
N ALA A 30 -9.54 13.04 -24.75
CA ALA A 30 -8.14 12.72 -25.07
C ALA A 30 -7.15 13.27 -24.04
N THR A 31 -7.44 14.41 -23.40
CA THR A 31 -6.67 14.92 -22.25
C THR A 31 -7.07 14.29 -20.91
N ASN A 32 -8.26 13.69 -20.79
CA ASN A 32 -8.69 12.95 -19.58
C ASN A 32 -8.48 11.42 -19.66
N VAL A 33 -8.08 10.85 -20.80
CA VAL A 33 -7.76 9.41 -20.95
C VAL A 33 -6.37 9.07 -20.36
N SER A 34 -5.61 10.06 -19.87
CA SER A 34 -4.44 9.82 -19.02
C SER A 34 -4.69 9.98 -17.51
N GLN A 35 -5.91 10.33 -17.09
CA GLN A 35 -6.30 10.25 -15.67
C GLN A 35 -7.02 8.93 -15.42
N LYS A 36 -6.28 7.82 -15.57
CA LYS A 36 -6.60 6.61 -14.80
C LYS A 36 -6.73 7.06 -13.35
N ALA A 37 -7.85 6.72 -12.71
CA ALA A 37 -8.06 6.85 -11.28
C ALA A 37 -6.77 6.38 -10.58
N SER A 38 -5.97 7.36 -10.17
CA SER A 38 -4.63 7.13 -9.67
C SER A 38 -4.81 6.66 -8.23
N PRO A 39 -4.15 5.58 -7.79
CA PRO A 39 -4.17 5.20 -6.40
C PRO A 39 -3.69 6.43 -5.61
N VAL A 40 -4.43 6.77 -4.56
CA VAL A 40 -4.11 7.73 -3.51
C VAL A 40 -2.93 8.64 -3.86
N LYS A 41 -3.19 9.88 -4.31
CA LYS A 41 -2.18 10.96 -4.37
C LYS A 41 -1.76 11.33 -2.93
N TYR A 42 -1.23 10.38 -2.17
CA TYR A 42 -0.18 10.71 -1.23
C TYR A 42 0.88 11.42 -2.06
N ASN A 43 1.32 12.57 -1.60
CA ASN A 43 2.12 13.49 -2.40
C ASN A 43 3.41 12.76 -2.83
N LYS A 44 3.43 12.17 -4.03
CA LYS A 44 4.51 11.29 -4.51
C LYS A 44 5.86 11.99 -4.37
N SER A 45 5.85 13.31 -4.55
CA SER A 45 6.96 14.22 -4.24
C SER A 45 7.52 14.06 -2.83
N LYS A 46 6.67 14.06 -1.79
CA LYS A 46 7.10 13.91 -0.38
C LYS A 46 7.72 12.55 -0.10
N VAL A 47 7.15 11.47 -0.67
CA VAL A 47 7.73 10.12 -0.51
C VAL A 47 9.08 10.06 -1.21
N ASP A 48 9.18 10.53 -2.46
CA ASP A 48 10.43 10.53 -3.21
C ASP A 48 11.50 11.44 -2.56
N GLU A 49 11.09 12.56 -1.96
CA GLU A 49 11.95 13.43 -1.14
C GLU A 49 12.46 12.71 0.11
N CYS A 50 11.59 12.00 0.84
CA CYS A 50 11.98 11.20 2.01
C CYS A 50 12.98 10.11 1.63
N LEU A 51 12.71 9.34 0.56
CA LEU A 51 13.60 8.28 0.09
C LEU A 51 14.97 8.84 -0.34
N LYS A 52 14.97 9.97 -1.07
CA LYS A 52 16.20 10.67 -1.45
C LYS A 52 16.98 11.12 -0.21
N GLU A 53 16.29 11.64 0.80
CA GLU A 53 16.91 12.12 2.03
C GLU A 53 17.51 10.96 2.84
N ILE A 54 16.82 9.83 2.98
CA ILE A 54 17.35 8.60 3.59
C ILE A 54 18.67 8.19 2.93
N ARG A 55 18.72 8.14 1.60
CA ARG A 55 19.91 7.72 0.85
C ARG A 55 21.08 8.71 0.95
N LEU A 56 20.81 10.00 0.89
CA LEU A 56 21.86 11.02 0.99
C LEU A 56 22.43 11.09 2.40
N SER A 57 21.57 11.08 3.41
CA SER A 57 21.97 11.18 4.81
C SER A 57 22.66 9.91 5.32
N SER A 58 22.32 8.72 4.80
CA SER A 58 23.05 7.49 5.14
C SER A 58 24.52 7.50 4.73
N ARG A 59 24.88 8.36 3.77
CA ARG A 59 26.25 8.58 3.29
C ARG A 59 26.93 9.83 3.86
N ASP A 60 26.27 10.54 4.77
CA ASP A 60 26.77 11.76 5.40
C ASP A 60 27.14 11.49 6.87
N SER A 61 28.27 10.81 7.10
CA SER A 61 28.73 10.50 8.45
C SER A 61 29.15 11.72 9.28
N SER A 62 29.18 12.92 8.68
CA SER A 62 29.41 14.16 9.40
C SER A 62 28.16 14.70 10.10
N ASN A 63 26.97 14.25 9.66
CA ASN A 63 25.67 14.66 10.19
C ASN A 63 24.78 13.45 10.54
N PRO A 64 25.15 12.60 11.51
CA PRO A 64 24.39 11.38 11.85
C PRO A 64 22.92 11.67 12.22
N ASN A 65 22.66 12.75 12.97
CA ASN A 65 21.30 13.18 13.32
C ASN A 65 20.39 13.44 12.11
N ARG A 66 20.97 13.76 10.95
CA ARG A 66 20.23 13.94 9.69
C ARG A 66 19.66 12.59 9.21
N PHE A 67 20.47 11.54 9.33
CA PHE A 67 20.06 10.18 8.97
C PHE A 67 19.03 9.64 9.95
N GLU A 68 19.19 9.87 11.25
CA GLU A 68 18.20 9.49 12.27
C GLU A 68 16.82 10.08 11.96
N LYS A 69 16.74 11.38 11.64
CA LYS A 69 15.48 12.03 11.26
C LYS A 69 14.89 11.45 9.97
N ALA A 70 15.72 11.17 8.97
CA ALA A 70 15.25 10.57 7.73
C ALA A 70 14.68 9.15 7.95
N VAL A 71 15.33 8.35 8.81
CA VAL A 71 14.87 7.02 9.20
C VAL A 71 13.56 7.09 9.98
N GLU A 72 13.44 8.05 10.90
CA GLU A 72 12.22 8.31 11.65
C GLU A 72 11.04 8.60 10.72
N GLU A 73 11.19 9.53 9.77
CA GLU A 73 10.17 9.86 8.78
C GLU A 73 9.81 8.66 7.90
N GLY A 74 10.78 7.82 7.54
CA GLY A 74 10.53 6.56 6.84
C GLY A 74 9.60 5.62 7.62
N PHE A 75 9.79 5.48 8.93
CA PHE A 75 8.90 4.67 9.77
C PHE A 75 7.52 5.30 10.00
N LYS A 76 7.43 6.64 10.06
CA LYS A 76 6.13 7.33 10.05
C LYS A 76 5.34 7.03 8.77
N LEU A 77 6.00 6.99 7.61
CA LEU A 77 5.35 6.61 6.34
C LEU A 77 4.82 5.17 6.35
N LEU A 78 5.46 4.26 7.10
CA LEU A 78 4.98 2.89 7.31
C LEU A 78 3.83 2.80 8.34
N GLY A 79 3.40 3.92 8.91
CA GLY A 79 2.31 4.01 9.88
C GLY A 79 2.72 3.77 11.34
N PHE A 80 4.02 3.74 11.66
CA PHE A 80 4.47 3.60 13.05
C PHE A 80 4.38 4.91 13.82
N LYS A 81 4.16 4.81 15.13
CA LYS A 81 4.46 5.89 16.06
C LYS A 81 5.96 5.90 16.30
N THR A 82 6.58 7.08 16.30
CA THR A 82 8.03 7.22 16.46
C THR A 82 8.34 8.24 17.55
N GLU A 83 9.44 8.01 18.25
CA GLU A 83 10.04 8.96 19.18
C GLU A 83 11.54 9.04 18.89
N LEU A 84 12.01 10.20 18.45
CA LEU A 84 13.43 10.48 18.29
C LEU A 84 14.04 10.77 19.66
N LEU A 85 14.92 9.88 20.12
CA LEU A 85 15.49 9.95 21.46
C LEU A 85 16.87 10.61 21.44
N GLY A 86 17.75 10.14 20.56
CA GLY A 86 19.08 10.69 20.28
C GLY A 86 20.02 10.86 21.48
N GLY A 87 21.32 10.98 21.18
CA GLY A 87 22.34 11.33 22.16
C GLY A 87 23.07 10.15 22.80
N ALA A 88 24.16 10.45 23.49
CA ALA A 88 25.08 9.44 24.01
C ALA A 88 24.40 8.47 25.00
N GLY A 89 24.46 7.18 24.71
CA GLY A 89 23.96 6.10 25.57
C GLY A 89 22.46 5.80 25.45
N LYS A 90 21.80 6.25 24.37
CA LYS A 90 20.41 5.93 24.03
C LYS A 90 20.31 5.39 22.61
N THR A 91 19.20 4.71 22.33
CA THR A 91 18.85 4.41 20.94
C THR A 91 18.50 5.70 20.21
N ASP A 92 18.69 5.72 18.90
CA ASP A 92 18.39 6.92 18.11
C ASP A 92 16.89 7.15 18.02
N ILE A 93 16.13 6.09 17.71
CA ILE A 93 14.68 6.15 17.49
C ILE A 93 13.99 4.98 18.18
N LEU A 94 12.91 5.24 18.91
CA LEU A 94 11.99 4.21 19.37
C LEU A 94 10.75 4.21 18.47
N ILE A 95 10.49 3.09 17.81
CA ILE A 95 9.26 2.92 17.01
C ILE A 95 8.27 2.01 17.75
N GLN A 96 6.98 2.31 17.63
CA GLN A 96 5.91 1.58 18.27
C GLN A 96 4.76 1.33 17.28
N ALA A 97 4.28 0.09 17.25
CA ALA A 97 3.08 -0.25 16.47
C ALA A 97 1.87 0.57 16.96
N PRO A 98 1.07 1.18 16.05
CA PRO A 98 -0.03 2.09 16.39
C PRO A 98 -1.28 1.33 16.87
N THR A 99 -1.14 0.48 17.89
CA THR A 99 -2.22 -0.31 18.47
C THR A 99 -2.24 -0.17 20.00
N VAL A 100 -3.22 -0.78 20.65
CA VAL A 100 -3.35 -0.77 22.11
C VAL A 100 -2.15 -1.48 22.76
N SER A 101 -1.71 -1.01 23.93
CA SER A 101 -0.46 -1.42 24.56
C SER A 101 -0.29 -2.94 24.72
N LYS A 102 -1.38 -3.70 24.89
CA LYS A 102 -1.35 -5.17 24.99
C LYS A 102 -0.86 -5.86 23.71
N TYR A 103 -1.13 -5.29 22.55
CA TYR A 103 -0.75 -5.85 21.25
C TYR A 103 0.34 -5.03 20.56
N ALA A 104 0.70 -3.87 21.14
CA ALA A 104 1.78 -3.05 20.63
C ALA A 104 3.11 -3.76 20.86
N TYR A 105 4.00 -3.59 19.90
CA TYR A 105 5.40 -3.91 20.06
C TYR A 105 6.23 -2.66 19.78
N THR A 106 7.44 -2.66 20.31
CA THR A 106 8.41 -1.59 20.17
C THR A 106 9.71 -2.10 19.57
N VAL A 107 10.39 -1.26 18.80
CA VAL A 107 11.70 -1.55 18.23
C VAL A 107 12.63 -0.38 18.56
N ALA A 108 13.75 -0.69 19.18
CA ALA A 108 14.86 0.26 19.32
C ALA A 108 15.65 0.27 18.02
N VAL A 109 15.73 1.43 17.38
CA VAL A 109 16.32 1.61 16.05
C VAL A 109 17.54 2.51 16.17
N ASP A 110 18.69 2.00 15.74
CA ASP A 110 19.93 2.77 15.64
C ASP A 110 20.32 2.98 14.17
N ALA A 111 20.49 4.24 13.80
CA ALA A 111 20.81 4.66 12.44
C ALA A 111 22.32 4.89 12.31
N LYS A 112 22.97 4.12 11.42
CA LYS A 112 24.42 4.20 11.18
C LYS A 112 24.70 4.71 9.78
N SER A 113 25.27 5.90 9.68
CA SER A 113 25.74 6.50 8.43
C SER A 113 27.24 6.25 8.19
N THR A 114 27.66 6.02 6.94
CA THR A 114 29.08 5.89 6.55
C THR A 114 29.39 6.69 5.29
N TYR A 115 30.48 7.46 5.29
CA TYR A 115 30.89 8.23 4.11
C TYR A 115 31.24 7.36 2.90
N SER A 116 31.93 6.24 3.12
CA SER A 116 32.36 5.33 2.05
C SER A 116 32.36 3.88 2.53
N GLY A 117 32.02 2.94 1.65
CA GLY A 117 31.92 1.51 1.96
C GLY A 117 30.72 1.16 2.85
N GLY A 118 30.47 -0.14 3.04
CA GLY A 118 29.42 -0.61 3.95
C GLY A 118 29.86 -0.72 5.40
N ILE A 119 28.88 -0.89 6.27
CA ILE A 119 29.07 -1.13 7.70
C ILE A 119 29.65 -2.53 7.89
N THR A 120 30.74 -2.61 8.64
CA THR A 120 31.38 -3.87 9.07
C THR A 120 31.25 -4.08 10.57
N GLU A 121 31.64 -5.24 11.07
CA GLU A 121 31.54 -5.60 12.50
C GLU A 121 32.15 -4.55 13.44
N GLY A 122 33.32 -3.99 13.12
CA GLY A 122 33.99 -3.00 13.96
C GLY A 122 33.25 -1.66 14.11
N HIS A 123 32.22 -1.40 13.29
CA HIS A 123 31.38 -0.20 13.37
C HIS A 123 30.20 -0.34 14.34
N ILE A 124 29.92 -1.56 14.82
CA ILE A 124 28.76 -1.86 15.65
C ILE A 124 29.21 -2.47 16.98
N ASN A 125 28.93 -1.74 18.06
CA ASN A 125 28.99 -2.30 19.41
C ASN A 125 27.64 -2.95 19.77
N PHE A 126 27.50 -4.25 19.49
CA PHE A 126 26.26 -5.00 19.72
C PHE A 126 25.84 -5.08 21.19
N ASP A 127 26.78 -4.98 22.14
CA ASP A 127 26.46 -4.95 23.57
C ASP A 127 25.70 -3.66 23.90
N THR A 128 26.15 -2.52 23.37
CA THR A 128 25.46 -1.24 23.49
C THR A 128 24.04 -1.25 22.88
N ILE A 129 23.87 -1.88 21.71
CA ILE A 129 22.52 -2.02 21.09
C ILE A 129 21.59 -2.85 22.00
N THR A 130 22.14 -3.87 22.64
CA THR A 130 21.39 -4.72 23.58
C THR A 130 20.99 -3.92 24.82
N ASP A 131 21.91 -3.12 25.36
CA ASP A 131 21.66 -2.24 26.49
C ASP A 131 20.59 -1.18 26.17
N HIS A 132 20.65 -0.57 24.98
CA HIS A 132 19.64 0.37 24.51
C HIS A 132 18.25 -0.26 24.42
N ARG A 133 18.13 -1.48 23.85
CA ARG A 133 16.87 -2.22 23.81
C ARG A 133 16.31 -2.44 25.21
N ASN A 134 17.15 -2.87 26.15
CA ASN A 134 16.74 -3.14 27.52
C ASN A 134 16.32 -1.87 28.26
N LEU A 135 17.07 -0.77 28.10
CA LEU A 135 16.78 0.54 28.69
C LEU A 135 15.38 1.04 28.31
N HIS A 136 14.99 0.86 27.05
CA HIS A 136 13.68 1.28 26.53
C HIS A 136 12.61 0.19 26.61
N ASN A 137 12.90 -0.97 27.22
CA ASN A 137 12.02 -2.15 27.24
C ASN A 137 11.50 -2.53 25.85
N ALA A 138 12.35 -2.32 24.82
CA ALA A 138 11.96 -2.56 23.45
C ALA A 138 11.90 -4.07 23.16
N ASN A 139 10.93 -4.50 22.35
CA ASN A 139 10.78 -5.91 22.01
C ASN A 139 11.87 -6.38 21.04
N PHE A 140 12.31 -5.50 20.14
CA PHE A 140 13.25 -5.81 19.08
C PHE A 140 14.34 -4.74 18.96
N SER A 141 15.44 -5.09 18.32
CA SER A 141 16.54 -4.17 17.96
C SER A 141 16.72 -4.15 16.45
N LEU A 142 16.88 -2.96 15.89
CA LEU A 142 17.09 -2.76 14.47
C LEU A 142 18.26 -1.80 14.25
N ILE A 143 19.13 -2.12 13.32
CA ILE A 143 20.13 -1.18 12.81
C ILE A 143 19.77 -0.86 11.36
N VAL A 144 19.65 0.43 11.07
CA VAL A 144 19.46 0.92 9.70
C VAL A 144 20.77 1.54 9.23
N GLY A 145 21.22 1.20 8.03
CA GLY A 145 22.47 1.73 7.49
C GLY A 145 22.54 1.62 5.98
N PRO A 146 23.54 2.24 5.32
CA PRO A 146 23.61 2.24 3.86
C PRO A 146 23.68 0.82 3.31
N GLU A 147 24.66 0.03 3.78
CA GLU A 147 24.93 -1.35 3.36
C GLU A 147 25.64 -2.09 4.50
N PHE A 148 25.54 -3.42 4.56
CA PHE A 148 26.22 -4.26 5.56
C PHE A 148 27.13 -5.30 4.88
N HIS A 149 28.33 -5.50 5.42
CA HIS A 149 29.33 -6.42 4.86
C HIS A 149 29.97 -7.34 5.91
N GLY A 150 30.22 -8.57 5.49
CA GLY A 150 30.99 -9.56 6.23
C GLY A 150 30.12 -10.55 7.02
N GLU A 151 30.44 -11.84 6.91
CA GLU A 151 29.70 -12.92 7.59
C GLU A 151 29.70 -12.76 9.10
N ARG A 152 30.85 -12.39 9.69
CA ARG A 152 30.98 -12.17 11.13
C ARG A 152 30.01 -11.10 11.65
N LEU A 153 29.72 -10.05 10.87
CA LEU A 153 28.76 -9.04 11.26
C LEU A 153 27.34 -9.63 11.36
N ILE A 154 26.96 -10.45 10.38
CA ILE A 154 25.66 -11.11 10.31
C ILE A 154 25.51 -12.11 11.45
N GLU A 155 26.53 -12.95 11.69
CA GLU A 155 26.56 -13.90 12.81
C GLU A 155 26.36 -13.21 14.15
N ARG A 156 27.02 -12.05 14.35
CA ARG A 156 26.85 -11.26 15.56
C ARG A 156 25.46 -10.65 15.67
N ALA A 157 24.91 -10.12 14.58
CA ALA A 157 23.54 -9.61 14.58
C ALA A 157 22.55 -10.70 14.99
N VAL A 158 22.69 -11.92 14.46
CA VAL A 158 21.90 -13.09 14.87
C VAL A 158 22.11 -13.40 16.36
N LYS A 159 23.36 -13.48 16.82
CA LYS A 159 23.70 -13.80 18.22
C LYS A 159 23.07 -12.79 19.20
N HIS A 160 23.08 -11.51 18.87
CA HIS A 160 22.56 -10.44 19.72
C HIS A 160 21.06 -10.12 19.48
N GLN A 161 20.39 -10.87 18.60
CA GLN A 161 18.99 -10.67 18.24
C GLN A 161 18.72 -9.25 17.68
N VAL A 162 19.55 -8.84 16.73
CA VAL A 162 19.48 -7.54 16.04
C VAL A 162 19.18 -7.77 14.57
N VAL A 163 18.24 -7.01 14.02
CA VAL A 163 17.94 -6.97 12.58
C VAL A 163 18.82 -5.90 11.91
N LEU A 164 19.36 -6.20 10.74
CA LEU A 164 20.14 -5.29 9.90
C LEU A 164 19.31 -4.95 8.65
N LEU A 165 18.89 -3.69 8.53
CA LEU A 165 18.08 -3.22 7.41
C LEU A 165 18.86 -2.19 6.60
N ASP A 166 19.31 -2.58 5.40
CA ASP A 166 20.04 -1.66 4.53
C ASP A 166 19.08 -0.64 3.89
N VAL A 167 19.63 0.45 3.35
CA VAL A 167 18.83 1.54 2.76
C VAL A 167 18.04 1.07 1.55
N ASP A 168 18.58 0.18 0.70
CA ASP A 168 17.85 -0.30 -0.47
C ASP A 168 16.63 -1.13 -0.04
N SER A 169 16.79 -2.01 0.95
CA SER A 169 15.72 -2.78 1.57
C SER A 169 14.71 -1.86 2.27
N PHE A 170 15.15 -0.81 2.95
CA PHE A 170 14.23 0.13 3.62
C PHE A 170 13.41 0.95 2.62
N GLU A 171 14.04 1.46 1.56
CA GLU A 171 13.32 2.15 0.49
C GLU A 171 12.30 1.22 -0.18
N LYS A 172 12.68 -0.04 -0.44
CA LYS A 172 11.78 -1.05 -0.98
C LYS A 172 10.60 -1.30 -0.05
N LEU A 173 10.83 -1.38 1.25
CA LEU A 173 9.77 -1.55 2.26
C LEU A 173 8.77 -0.38 2.24
N ILE A 174 9.26 0.86 2.16
CA ILE A 174 8.41 2.05 2.07
C ILE A 174 7.61 2.02 0.76
N ARG A 175 8.25 1.73 -0.38
CA ARG A 175 7.55 1.63 -1.67
C ARG A 175 6.48 0.52 -1.66
N PHE A 176 6.78 -0.62 -1.04
CA PHE A 176 5.83 -1.71 -0.86
C PHE A 176 4.60 -1.28 -0.07
N HIS A 177 4.78 -0.50 1.00
CA HIS A 177 3.68 0.04 1.80
C HIS A 177 2.84 1.06 1.02
N MET A 178 3.48 1.94 0.26
CA MET A 178 2.78 2.94 -0.55
C MET A 178 1.93 2.32 -1.66
N GLU A 179 2.33 1.14 -2.16
CA GLU A 179 1.56 0.37 -3.13
C GLU A 179 0.47 -0.49 -2.46
N VAL A 180 0.82 -1.19 -1.39
CA VAL A 180 -0.02 -2.16 -0.67
C VAL A 180 0.13 -1.90 0.84
N PRO A 181 -0.77 -1.11 1.45
CA PRO A 181 -0.60 -0.64 2.82
C PRO A 181 -0.87 -1.77 3.83
N LEU A 182 0.21 -2.35 4.35
CA LEU A 182 0.14 -3.40 5.35
C LEU A 182 -0.12 -2.85 6.74
N LYS A 183 -0.71 -3.70 7.59
CA LYS A 183 -0.85 -3.41 9.03
C LYS A 183 0.51 -3.56 9.72
N ALA A 184 0.71 -2.85 10.82
CA ALA A 184 1.96 -2.91 11.59
C ALA A 184 2.35 -4.33 12.03
N ASP A 185 1.39 -5.24 12.23
CA ASP A 185 1.68 -6.63 12.58
C ASP A 185 2.40 -7.41 11.47
N SER A 186 2.17 -7.09 10.20
CA SER A 186 2.90 -7.69 9.08
C SER A 186 4.41 -7.41 9.18
N TYR A 187 4.79 -6.17 9.46
CA TYR A 187 6.20 -5.78 9.61
C TYR A 187 6.89 -6.42 10.82
N LYS A 188 6.12 -6.84 11.84
CA LYS A 188 6.65 -7.56 13.01
C LYS A 188 7.41 -8.82 12.60
N LYS A 189 6.96 -9.50 11.54
CA LYS A 189 7.60 -10.70 10.99
C LYS A 189 9.07 -10.45 10.63
N ILE A 190 9.38 -9.26 10.09
CA ILE A 190 10.75 -8.83 9.77
C ILE A 190 11.57 -8.66 11.04
N PHE A 191 11.02 -7.96 12.05
CA PHE A 191 11.74 -7.66 13.29
C PHE A 191 11.98 -8.89 14.18
N MET A 192 11.18 -9.95 14.01
CA MET A 192 11.35 -11.22 14.74
C MET A 192 12.53 -12.06 14.24
N LYS A 193 13.05 -11.81 13.03
CA LYS A 193 14.16 -12.58 12.44
C LYS A 193 15.44 -11.75 12.44
N ALA A 194 16.32 -12.04 13.40
CA ALA A 194 17.63 -11.40 13.50
C ALA A 194 18.54 -11.73 12.30
N GLY A 195 19.55 -10.89 12.07
CA GLY A 195 20.39 -10.93 10.87
C GLY A 195 19.94 -9.93 9.81
N ILE A 196 20.20 -10.21 8.54
CA ILE A 196 19.77 -9.34 7.43
C ILE A 196 18.24 -9.37 7.34
N ALA A 197 17.62 -8.18 7.22
CA ALA A 197 16.19 -8.03 7.06
C ALA A 197 15.68 -8.81 5.84
N ASP A 198 14.71 -9.70 6.09
CA ASP A 198 14.13 -10.55 5.06
C ASP A 198 12.75 -10.05 4.68
N LEU A 199 12.67 -9.29 3.59
CA LEU A 199 11.42 -8.70 3.10
C LEU A 199 10.46 -9.76 2.53
N THR A 200 10.91 -10.99 2.26
CA THR A 200 10.00 -12.04 1.77
C THR A 200 8.97 -12.43 2.81
N LEU A 201 9.24 -12.17 4.09
CA LEU A 201 8.36 -12.48 5.22
C LEU A 201 7.03 -11.72 5.21
N ILE A 202 6.94 -10.62 4.44
CA ILE A 202 5.71 -9.85 4.31
C ILE A 202 5.00 -10.07 2.97
N GLU A 203 5.59 -10.84 2.05
CA GLU A 203 5.08 -10.95 0.68
C GLU A 203 3.72 -11.66 0.66
N GLU A 204 3.52 -12.68 1.49
CA GLU A 204 2.22 -13.37 1.63
C GLU A 204 1.10 -12.40 2.06
N ASP A 205 1.37 -11.49 3.02
CA ASP A 205 0.39 -10.49 3.45
C ASP A 205 0.08 -9.49 2.33
N ARG A 206 1.11 -9.11 1.54
CA ARG A 206 0.94 -8.23 0.38
C ARG A 206 0.12 -8.90 -0.73
N GLU A 207 0.45 -10.14 -1.05
CA GLU A 207 -0.24 -10.93 -2.06
C GLU A 207 -1.71 -11.17 -1.68
N SER A 208 -1.98 -11.42 -0.39
CA SER A 208 -3.35 -11.53 0.12
C SER A 208 -4.13 -10.24 -0.11
N LEU A 209 -3.58 -9.07 0.24
CA LEU A 209 -4.29 -7.80 0.07
C LEU A 209 -4.49 -7.43 -1.41
N LEU A 210 -3.52 -7.75 -2.27
CA LEU A 210 -3.65 -7.61 -3.72
C LEU A 210 -4.73 -8.53 -4.28
N ARG A 211 -4.80 -9.77 -3.77
CA ARG A 211 -5.81 -10.76 -4.16
C ARG A 211 -7.21 -10.31 -3.75
N ASP A 212 -7.38 -9.76 -2.57
CA ASP A 212 -8.64 -9.17 -2.11
C ASP A 212 -9.10 -8.05 -3.04
N GLY A 213 -8.19 -7.15 -3.45
CA GLY A 213 -8.49 -6.08 -4.41
C GLY A 213 -8.92 -6.61 -5.79
N LYS A 214 -8.30 -7.68 -6.28
CA LYS A 214 -8.71 -8.36 -7.53
C LYS A 214 -10.08 -9.00 -7.39
N LEU A 215 -10.32 -9.71 -6.29
CA LEU A 215 -11.59 -10.39 -6.03
C LEU A 215 -12.75 -9.40 -5.91
N LEU A 216 -12.54 -8.28 -5.21
CA LEU A 216 -13.49 -7.18 -5.13
C LEU A 216 -13.92 -6.72 -6.51
N ARG A 217 -12.95 -6.44 -7.39
CA ARG A 217 -13.21 -5.98 -8.75
C ARG A 217 -13.96 -7.05 -9.56
N ALA A 218 -13.47 -8.29 -9.54
CA ALA A 218 -14.02 -9.39 -10.31
C ALA A 218 -15.48 -9.71 -9.91
N ILE A 219 -15.82 -9.63 -8.62
CA ILE A 219 -17.20 -9.85 -8.14
C ILE A 219 -18.13 -8.73 -8.60
N ILE A 220 -17.72 -7.47 -8.49
CA ILE A 220 -18.57 -6.34 -8.95
C ILE A 220 -18.76 -6.39 -10.47
N GLU A 221 -17.69 -6.68 -11.23
CA GLU A 221 -17.78 -6.84 -12.69
C GLU A 221 -18.71 -8.01 -13.05
N CYS A 222 -18.58 -9.16 -12.39
CA CYS A 222 -19.46 -10.32 -12.56
C CYS A 222 -20.94 -9.97 -12.33
N LEU A 223 -21.27 -9.38 -11.18
CA LEU A 223 -22.66 -8.99 -10.88
C LEU A 223 -23.20 -7.93 -11.85
N SER A 224 -22.35 -7.01 -12.29
CA SER A 224 -22.73 -5.94 -13.24
C SER A 224 -22.96 -6.47 -14.66
N GLU A 225 -22.16 -7.43 -15.12
CA GLU A 225 -22.29 -8.05 -16.45
C GLU A 225 -23.60 -8.84 -16.57
N GLU A 226 -23.98 -9.50 -15.49
CA GLU A 226 -25.13 -10.39 -15.40
C GLU A 226 -26.43 -9.65 -15.04
N SER A 227 -26.36 -8.36 -14.68
CA SER A 227 -27.52 -7.56 -14.23
C SER A 227 -28.69 -7.48 -15.25
N ASN A 228 -28.43 -7.74 -16.53
CA ASN A 228 -29.45 -7.71 -17.59
C ASN A 228 -29.78 -9.12 -18.13
N ASP A 229 -29.30 -10.19 -17.47
CA ASP A 229 -29.60 -11.55 -17.91
C ASP A 229 -31.09 -11.85 -17.72
N PRO A 230 -31.81 -12.26 -18.79
CA PRO A 230 -33.26 -12.45 -18.72
C PRO A 230 -33.68 -13.72 -17.98
N VAL A 231 -32.75 -14.61 -17.62
CA VAL A 231 -33.04 -15.88 -16.93
C VAL A 231 -32.83 -15.73 -15.43
N THR A 232 -31.72 -15.13 -15.03
CA THR A 232 -31.37 -14.91 -13.62
C THR A 232 -31.93 -13.59 -13.07
N GLU A 233 -32.38 -12.70 -13.95
CA GLU A 233 -32.83 -11.34 -13.61
C GLU A 233 -31.74 -10.56 -12.83
N GLY A 234 -30.47 -10.90 -13.05
CA GLY A 234 -29.32 -10.28 -12.39
C GLY A 234 -29.04 -10.79 -10.97
N ILE A 235 -29.74 -11.81 -10.49
CA ILE A 235 -29.54 -12.42 -9.17
C ILE A 235 -28.65 -13.65 -9.31
N ILE A 236 -27.51 -13.66 -8.60
CA ILE A 236 -26.49 -14.70 -8.72
C ILE A 236 -26.11 -15.27 -7.36
N GLN A 237 -25.96 -16.58 -7.28
CA GLN A 237 -25.48 -17.28 -6.09
C GLN A 237 -23.95 -17.32 -6.01
N PRO A 238 -23.37 -17.39 -4.80
CA PRO A 238 -21.91 -17.53 -4.62
C PRO A 238 -21.28 -18.69 -5.41
N ARG A 239 -22.02 -19.78 -5.60
CA ARG A 239 -21.55 -20.93 -6.39
C ARG A 239 -21.44 -20.62 -7.87
N GLU A 240 -22.33 -19.80 -8.41
CA GLU A 240 -22.32 -19.39 -9.82
C GLU A 240 -21.19 -18.39 -10.06
N ILE A 241 -21.01 -17.43 -9.14
CA ILE A 241 -19.84 -16.53 -9.13
C ILE A 241 -18.55 -17.37 -9.14
N TYR A 242 -18.46 -18.40 -8.29
CA TYR A 242 -17.31 -19.32 -8.32
C TYR A 242 -17.14 -19.98 -9.70
N GLN A 243 -18.21 -20.47 -10.33
CA GLN A 243 -18.12 -21.08 -11.67
C GLN A 243 -17.61 -20.10 -12.73
N ILE A 244 -17.99 -18.82 -12.64
CA ILE A 244 -17.56 -17.75 -13.55
C ILE A 244 -16.09 -17.40 -13.31
N LEU A 245 -15.66 -17.34 -12.04
CA LEU A 245 -14.32 -16.87 -11.67
C LEU A 245 -13.25 -17.96 -11.66
N LYS A 246 -13.59 -19.25 -11.46
CA LYS A 246 -12.61 -20.34 -11.25
C LYS A 246 -11.56 -20.50 -12.35
N ASN A 247 -11.86 -20.04 -13.57
CA ASN A 247 -10.96 -20.16 -14.74
C ASN A 247 -10.42 -18.80 -15.22
N LYS A 248 -10.66 -17.71 -14.49
CA LYS A 248 -10.15 -16.38 -14.86
C LYS A 248 -8.64 -16.34 -14.64
N LYS A 249 -7.89 -15.95 -15.68
CA LYS A 249 -6.42 -15.91 -15.68
C LYS A 249 -5.81 -14.90 -14.71
N GLU A 250 -6.61 -13.99 -14.16
CA GLU A 250 -6.16 -12.96 -13.22
C GLU A 250 -5.84 -13.48 -11.81
N PHE A 251 -6.35 -14.66 -11.47
CA PHE A 251 -6.07 -15.39 -10.23
C PHE A 251 -5.06 -16.51 -10.48
N SER A 252 -4.05 -16.60 -9.61
CA SER A 252 -3.09 -17.72 -9.60
C SER A 252 -3.73 -19.03 -9.16
N SER A 253 -4.74 -18.95 -8.29
CA SER A 253 -5.58 -20.05 -7.84
C SER A 253 -7.05 -19.62 -7.81
N PRO A 254 -8.01 -20.52 -8.13
CA PRO A 254 -9.43 -20.21 -8.10
C PRO A 254 -9.86 -19.59 -6.77
N PRO A 255 -10.70 -18.53 -6.76
CA PRO A 255 -11.31 -18.04 -5.53
C PRO A 255 -12.10 -19.13 -4.82
N SER A 256 -11.99 -19.23 -3.49
CA SER A 256 -12.81 -20.15 -2.71
C SER A 256 -14.21 -19.57 -2.46
N LEU A 257 -15.17 -20.44 -2.10
CA LEU A 257 -16.50 -19.96 -1.69
C LEU A 257 -16.45 -19.12 -0.40
N GLU A 258 -15.48 -19.37 0.48
CA GLU A 258 -15.28 -18.57 1.69
C GLU A 258 -14.83 -17.16 1.35
N GLU A 259 -13.83 -17.02 0.46
CA GLU A 259 -13.35 -15.72 -0.05
C GLU A 259 -14.49 -14.95 -0.73
N ILE A 260 -15.28 -15.62 -1.59
CA ILE A 260 -16.41 -15.02 -2.29
C ILE A 260 -17.48 -14.52 -1.30
N ASN A 261 -17.88 -15.35 -0.34
CA ASN A 261 -18.89 -14.97 0.64
C ASN A 261 -18.42 -13.80 1.52
N ALA A 262 -17.19 -13.84 2.02
CA ALA A 262 -16.63 -12.75 2.82
C ALA A 262 -16.61 -11.42 2.05
N MET A 263 -16.24 -11.46 0.76
CA MET A 263 -16.23 -10.27 -0.09
C MET A 263 -17.66 -9.76 -0.38
N LEU A 264 -18.63 -10.66 -0.63
CA LEU A 264 -20.03 -10.29 -0.82
C LEU A 264 -20.64 -9.66 0.43
N GLU A 265 -20.35 -10.20 1.62
CA GLU A 265 -20.77 -9.61 2.90
C GLU A 265 -20.19 -8.21 3.08
N PHE A 266 -18.90 -8.03 2.77
CA PHE A 266 -18.25 -6.71 2.80
C PHE A 266 -18.90 -5.71 1.83
N LEU A 267 -19.11 -6.11 0.57
CA LEU A 267 -19.70 -5.27 -0.47
C LEU A 267 -21.18 -4.96 -0.23
N SER A 268 -21.89 -5.84 0.48
CA SER A 268 -23.28 -5.67 0.91
C SER A 268 -23.41 -4.88 2.21
N SER A 269 -22.31 -4.64 2.93
CA SER A 269 -22.34 -3.90 4.18
C SER A 269 -22.93 -2.49 3.98
N PRO A 270 -23.63 -1.92 4.97
CA PRO A 270 -24.21 -0.57 4.83
C PRO A 270 -23.19 0.53 4.52
N LEU A 271 -21.91 0.31 4.86
CA LEU A 271 -20.82 1.25 4.60
C LEU A 271 -20.38 1.23 3.13
N ILE A 272 -20.40 0.05 2.48
CA ILE A 272 -20.04 -0.07 1.06
C ILE A 272 -21.28 -0.04 0.18
N GLY A 273 -22.29 -0.87 0.44
CA GLY A 273 -23.61 -0.82 -0.19
C GLY A 273 -23.57 -0.77 -1.72
N CYS A 274 -22.72 -1.59 -2.33
CA CYS A 274 -22.60 -1.72 -3.78
C CYS A 274 -23.24 -3.02 -4.30
N VAL A 275 -23.44 -3.98 -3.40
CA VAL A 275 -24.10 -5.26 -3.67
C VAL A 275 -25.34 -5.37 -2.81
N GLY A 276 -26.42 -5.86 -3.42
CA GLY A 276 -27.66 -6.19 -2.75
C GLY A 276 -27.74 -7.69 -2.49
N GLN A 277 -28.48 -8.06 -1.45
CA GLN A 277 -28.70 -9.46 -1.06
C GLN A 277 -30.20 -9.74 -0.98
N THR A 278 -30.62 -10.86 -1.58
CA THR A 278 -31.96 -11.45 -1.41
C THR A 278 -31.81 -12.86 -0.80
N LYS A 279 -32.93 -13.57 -0.64
CA LYS A 279 -32.89 -14.99 -0.26
C LYS A 279 -32.33 -15.89 -1.36
N GLU A 280 -32.36 -15.42 -2.61
CA GLU A 280 -32.03 -16.20 -3.80
C GLU A 280 -30.57 -15.99 -4.24
N GLY A 281 -29.97 -14.85 -3.89
CA GLY A 281 -28.58 -14.56 -4.21
C GLY A 281 -28.21 -13.09 -4.00
N TYR A 282 -27.23 -12.64 -4.76
CA TYR A 282 -26.68 -11.30 -4.74
C TYR A 282 -26.86 -10.62 -6.10
N TYR A 283 -26.97 -9.30 -6.11
CA TYR A 283 -27.12 -8.50 -7.32
C TYR A 283 -26.36 -7.18 -7.19
N ALA A 284 -26.01 -6.56 -8.33
CA ALA A 284 -25.37 -5.25 -8.31
C ALA A 284 -26.40 -4.15 -7.95
N ILE A 285 -26.10 -3.33 -6.94
CA ILE A 285 -26.85 -2.08 -6.67
C ILE A 285 -26.17 -0.90 -7.37
N GLY A 286 -24.85 -0.96 -7.51
CA GLY A 286 -24.05 0.07 -8.14
C GLY A 286 -22.88 -0.52 -8.92
N SER A 287 -22.22 0.35 -9.66
CA SER A 287 -21.05 0.04 -10.46
C SER A 287 -19.76 -0.01 -9.62
N LEU A 288 -18.67 -0.51 -10.22
CA LEU A 288 -17.33 -0.39 -9.64
C LEU A 288 -16.93 1.07 -9.36
N ALA A 289 -17.43 2.01 -10.17
CA ALA A 289 -17.18 3.43 -9.97
C ALA A 289 -17.83 3.95 -8.68
N ASP A 290 -19.02 3.46 -8.33
CA ASP A 290 -19.71 3.84 -7.09
C ASP A 290 -18.95 3.34 -5.85
N ALA A 291 -18.44 2.10 -5.91
CA ALA A 291 -17.57 1.56 -4.86
C ALA A 291 -16.30 2.41 -4.69
N ALA A 292 -15.63 2.74 -5.80
CA ALA A 292 -14.43 3.57 -5.79
C ALA A 292 -14.69 4.98 -5.21
N GLN A 293 -15.83 5.59 -5.54
CA GLN A 293 -16.22 6.88 -4.97
C GLN A 293 -16.42 6.81 -3.45
N LYS A 294 -17.04 5.73 -2.94
CA LYS A 294 -17.20 5.53 -1.48
C LYS A 294 -15.86 5.33 -0.78
N PHE A 295 -14.96 4.52 -1.34
CA PHE A 295 -13.60 4.37 -0.79
C PHE A 295 -12.84 5.69 -0.79
N SER A 296 -12.96 6.48 -1.86
CA SER A 296 -12.40 7.83 -1.93
C SER A 296 -12.99 8.74 -0.84
N PHE A 297 -14.31 8.74 -0.65
CA PHE A 297 -14.95 9.51 0.42
C PHE A 297 -14.41 9.14 1.81
N TYR A 298 -14.29 7.84 2.13
CA TYR A 298 -13.74 7.39 3.41
C TYR A 298 -12.26 7.75 3.57
N PHE A 299 -11.47 7.64 2.51
CA PHE A 299 -10.09 8.11 2.51
C PHE A 299 -10.01 9.60 2.91
N HIS A 300 -10.80 10.46 2.25
CA HIS A 300 -10.83 11.89 2.59
C HIS A 300 -11.33 12.16 4.01
N ALA A 301 -12.29 11.38 4.52
CA ALA A 301 -12.78 11.50 5.89
C ALA A 301 -11.69 11.17 6.93
N CYS A 302 -10.83 10.19 6.63
CA CYS A 302 -9.71 9.80 7.49
C CYS A 302 -8.48 10.72 7.34
N SER A 303 -8.35 11.43 6.22
CA SER A 303 -7.20 12.31 5.94
C SER A 303 -7.44 13.80 6.24
N LYS A 304 -8.62 14.19 6.76
CA LYS A 304 -8.85 15.56 7.23
C LYS A 304 -8.11 15.79 8.54
N GLU A 305 -6.94 16.41 8.43
CA GLU A 305 -6.38 17.32 9.44
C GLU A 305 -7.02 18.71 9.31
#